data_AF-A0A4V5RIQ7-F1
#
_entry.id   AF-A0A4V5RIQ7-F1
#
_cell.length_a   1.000
_cell.length_b   1.000
_cell.length_c   1.000
_cell.angle_alpha   90.00
_cell.angle_beta   90.00
_cell.angle_gamma   90.00
#
_symmetry.space_group_name_H-M   'P 1'
#
loop_
_entity.id
_entity.type
_entity.pdbx_description
1 polymer ?
#
loop_
_entity_poly.entity_id
_entity_poly.type
_entity_poly.pdbx_seq_one_letter_code
_entity_poly.pdbx_strand_id
1 'polypeptide(L)'
;MQTPPSDEMKQAKKAFKASLKSYLAQFDEKAEIPDVSVILDAFKPVIFQESVDLISQNKTKVARTLNVNRGVLSKVLQQHPKPTLNLDEESLS
;
A
#
# COMPACT_ATOMS: atom_id res chain seq x y z
N MET A 1 -39.57 15.74 -38.29
CA MET A 1 -38.54 15.11 -37.43
C MET A 1 -37.94 13.97 -38.22
N GLN A 2 -36.71 14.12 -38.71
CA GLN A 2 -36.04 13.10 -39.51
C GLN A 2 -35.47 12.06 -38.55
N THR A 3 -35.96 10.83 -38.62
CA THR A 3 -35.39 9.70 -37.86
C THR A 3 -33.97 9.43 -38.38
N PRO A 4 -32.95 9.29 -37.51
CA PRO A 4 -31.62 8.94 -37.95
C PRO A 4 -31.67 7.61 -38.72
N PRO A 5 -30.92 7.46 -39.82
CA PRO A 5 -30.87 6.20 -40.56
C PRO A 5 -30.49 5.05 -39.62
N SER A 6 -31.12 3.89 -39.82
CA SER A 6 -31.05 2.71 -38.94
C SER A 6 -29.62 2.33 -38.53
N ASP A 7 -28.65 2.57 -39.40
CA ASP A 7 -27.24 2.24 -39.17
C ASP A 7 -26.51 3.23 -38.26
N GLU A 8 -26.84 4.52 -38.30
CA GLU A 8 -26.34 5.51 -37.34
C GLU A 8 -26.83 5.21 -35.93
N MET A 9 -28.09 4.78 -35.79
CA MET A 9 -28.64 4.38 -34.49
C MET A 9 -27.99 3.11 -33.94
N LYS A 10 -27.62 2.15 -34.81
CA LYS A 10 -26.85 0.96 -34.40
C LYS A 10 -25.44 1.34 -33.98
N GLN A 11 -24.79 2.25 -34.70
CA GLN A 11 -23.45 2.72 -34.37
C GLN A 11 -23.43 3.50 -33.05
N ALA A 12 -24.41 4.38 -32.83
CA ALA A 12 -24.58 5.09 -31.57
C ALA A 12 -24.82 4.13 -30.39
N LYS A 13 -25.66 3.10 -30.56
CA LYS A 13 -25.87 2.07 -29.52
C LYS A 13 -24.60 1.28 -29.21
N LYS A 14 -23.80 0.96 -30.24
CA LYS A 14 -22.52 0.26 -30.06
C LYS A 14 -21.51 1.13 -29.32
N ALA A 15 -21.39 2.40 -29.69
CA ALA A 15 -20.51 3.38 -29.04
C ALA A 15 -20.93 3.60 -27.58
N PHE A 16 -22.23 3.77 -27.33
CA PHE A 16 -22.78 3.90 -25.98
C PHE A 16 -22.49 2.68 -25.11
N LYS A 17 -22.71 1.47 -25.65
CA LYS A 17 -22.40 0.22 -24.93
C LYS A 17 -20.90 0.10 -24.60
N ALA A 18 -20.02 0.50 -25.51
CA ALA A 18 -18.58 0.49 -25.28
C ALA A 18 -18.15 1.53 -24.23
N SER A 19 -18.73 2.74 -24.27
CA SER A 19 -18.52 3.79 -23.29
C SER A 19 -18.99 3.37 -21.90
N LEU A 20 -20.18 2.78 -21.81
CA LEU A 20 -20.74 2.28 -20.55
C LEU A 20 -19.90 1.14 -19.97
N LYS A 21 -19.43 0.21 -20.82
CA LYS A 21 -18.52 -0.87 -20.40
C LYS A 21 -17.19 -0.31 -19.86
N SER A 22 -16.63 0.71 -20.50
CA SER A 22 -15.38 1.35 -20.05
C SER A 22 -15.57 2.17 -18.79
N TYR A 23 -16.73 2.82 -18.62
CA TYR A 23 -17.09 3.53 -17.39
C TYR A 23 -17.25 2.55 -16.22
N LEU A 24 -18.02 1.47 -16.40
CA LEU A 24 -18.23 0.46 -15.36
C LEU A 24 -16.96 -0.30 -15.00
N ALA A 25 -16.03 -0.50 -15.94
CA ALA A 25 -14.73 -1.14 -15.67
C ALA A 25 -13.79 -0.29 -14.79
N GLN A 26 -14.05 1.01 -14.64
CA GLN A 26 -13.30 1.87 -13.70
C GLN A 26 -13.73 1.64 -12.24
N PHE A 27 -14.90 1.04 -12.03
CA PHE A 27 -15.44 0.71 -10.70
C PHE A 27 -15.19 -0.75 -10.33
N ASP A 28 -14.08 -1.35 -10.77
CA ASP A 28 -13.69 -2.68 -10.27
C ASP A 28 -13.36 -2.55 -8.77
N GLU A 29 -14.38 -2.71 -7.92
CA GLU A 29 -14.36 -2.60 -6.45
C GLU A 29 -13.29 -3.47 -5.78
N LYS A 30 -12.68 -4.42 -6.51
CA LYS A 30 -11.50 -5.16 -6.03
C LYS A 30 -10.26 -4.31 -5.83
N ALA A 31 -10.17 -3.15 -6.49
CA ALA A 31 -9.05 -2.23 -6.33
C ALA A 31 -9.25 -1.22 -5.18
N GLU A 32 -10.44 -1.16 -4.57
CA GLU A 32 -10.80 -0.14 -3.58
C GLU A 32 -10.56 -0.56 -2.14
N ILE A 33 -10.38 -1.87 -1.87
CA ILE A 33 -9.95 -2.35 -0.56
C ILE A 33 -8.42 -2.38 -0.59
N PRO A 34 -7.74 -1.43 0.09
CA PRO A 34 -6.29 -1.48 0.19
C PRO A 34 -5.88 -2.83 0.77
N ASP A 35 -4.93 -3.51 0.13
CA ASP A 35 -4.38 -4.73 0.68
C ASP A 35 -3.62 -4.38 1.96
N VAL A 36 -4.32 -4.56 3.08
CA VAL A 36 -3.80 -4.27 4.42
C VAL A 36 -2.53 -5.09 4.68
N SER A 37 -2.34 -6.23 4.00
CA SER A 37 -1.12 -7.04 4.10
C SER A 37 0.09 -6.28 3.58
N VAL A 38 -0.03 -5.61 2.43
CA VAL A 38 1.04 -4.79 1.83
C VAL A 38 1.38 -3.61 2.74
N ILE A 39 0.37 -2.97 3.31
CA ILE A 39 0.56 -1.87 4.27
C ILE A 39 1.30 -2.39 5.51
N LEU A 40 0.82 -3.48 6.11
CA LEU A 40 1.45 -4.08 7.30
C LEU A 40 2.89 -4.50 7.01
N ASP A 41 3.19 -5.05 5.83
CA ASP A 41 4.55 -5.44 5.45
C ASP A 41 5.47 -4.23 5.29
N ALA A 42 4.97 -3.11 4.79
CA ALA A 42 5.73 -1.86 4.72
C ALA A 42 5.99 -1.23 6.10
N PHE A 43 5.05 -1.34 7.04
CA PHE A 43 5.17 -0.75 8.37
C PHE A 43 5.87 -1.63 9.41
N LYS A 44 5.87 -2.96 9.24
CA LYS A 44 6.54 -3.91 10.16
C LYS A 44 7.98 -3.52 10.50
N PRO A 45 8.85 -3.17 9.53
CA PRO A 45 10.21 -2.73 9.82
C PRO A 45 10.25 -1.51 10.75
N VAL A 46 9.46 -0.48 10.43
CA VAL A 46 9.39 0.78 11.19
C VAL A 46 8.93 0.52 12.62
N ILE A 47 7.84 -0.23 12.80
CA ILE A 47 7.30 -0.58 14.12
C ILE A 47 8.35 -1.31 14.95
N PHE A 48 9.05 -2.29 14.38
CA PHE A 48 10.06 -3.04 15.12
C PHE A 48 11.26 -2.19 15.49
N GLN A 49 11.68 -1.27 14.61
CA GLN A 49 12.80 -0.37 14.86
C GLN A 49 12.48 0.60 15.99
N GLU A 50 11.34 1.29 15.91
CA GLU A 50 10.86 2.19 16.97
C GLU A 50 10.64 1.46 18.29
N SER A 51 10.14 0.22 18.25
CA SER A 51 9.93 -0.57 19.45
C SER A 51 11.23 -0.97 20.15
N VAL A 52 12.31 -1.19 19.42
CA VAL A 52 13.63 -1.44 20.01
C VAL A 52 14.13 -0.20 20.74
N ASP A 53 13.90 0.98 20.17
CA ASP A 53 14.34 2.25 20.76
C ASP A 53 13.48 2.65 21.97
N LEU A 54 12.15 2.48 21.88
CA LEU A 54 11.20 2.90 22.92
C LEU A 54 11.04 1.89 24.07
N ILE A 55 11.12 0.59 23.80
CA ILE A 55 10.86 -0.45 24.81
C ILE A 55 12.17 -0.93 25.44
N SER A 56 13.10 -1.41 24.61
CA SER A 56 14.39 -1.94 25.04
C SER A 56 15.26 -2.38 23.85
N GLN A 57 16.56 -2.14 23.96
CA GLN A 57 17.55 -2.77 23.07
C GLN A 57 17.57 -4.31 23.17
N ASN A 58 16.92 -4.91 24.18
CA ASN A 58 16.75 -6.36 24.29
C ASN A 58 15.60 -6.86 23.38
N LYS A 59 15.98 -7.44 22.23
CA LYS A 59 15.04 -8.01 21.24
C LYS A 59 14.07 -9.07 21.80
N THR A 60 14.46 -9.83 22.83
CA THR A 60 13.57 -10.80 23.48
C THR A 60 12.46 -10.11 24.26
N LYS A 61 12.78 -9.00 24.94
CA LYS A 61 11.80 -8.19 25.67
C LYS A 61 10.84 -7.52 24.69
N VAL A 62 11.37 -6.92 23.61
CA VAL A 62 10.56 -6.29 22.55
C VAL A 62 9.61 -7.31 21.90
N ALA A 63 10.13 -8.47 21.49
CA ALA A 63 9.32 -9.52 20.88
C ALA A 63 8.19 -9.98 21.81
N ARG A 64 8.46 -10.10 23.12
CA ARG A 64 7.43 -10.42 24.12
C ARG A 64 6.41 -9.31 24.28
N THR A 65 6.83 -8.04 24.33
CA THR A 65 5.92 -6.89 24.46
C THR A 65 5.01 -6.71 23.25
N LEU A 66 5.54 -6.92 22.05
CA LEU A 66 4.77 -6.86 20.79
C LEU A 66 4.00 -8.16 20.49
N ASN A 67 4.17 -9.20 21.30
CA ASN A 67 3.63 -10.54 21.07
C ASN A 67 3.96 -11.11 19.67
N VAL A 68 5.22 -10.94 19.22
CA VAL A 68 5.71 -11.44 17.94
C VAL A 68 6.83 -12.47 18.12
N ASN A 69 7.05 -13.31 17.11
CA ASN A 69 8.16 -14.24 17.13
C ASN A 69 9.50 -13.49 17.07
N ARG A 70 10.40 -13.77 18.02
CA ARG A 70 11.74 -13.14 18.08
C ARG A 70 12.56 -13.34 16.81
N GLY A 71 12.45 -14.50 16.16
CA GLY A 71 13.12 -14.80 14.90
C GLY A 71 12.61 -13.95 13.74
N VAL A 72 11.29 -13.72 13.67
CA VAL A 72 10.68 -12.81 12.68
C VAL A 72 11.16 -11.38 12.93
N LEU A 73 11.10 -10.92 14.18
CA LEU A 73 11.62 -9.59 14.56
C LEU A 73 13.09 -9.42 14.18
N SER A 74 13.94 -10.41 14.47
CA SER A 74 15.36 -10.34 14.15
C SER A 74 15.62 -10.33 12.64
N LYS A 75 14.88 -11.13 11.86
CA LYS A 75 15.01 -11.16 10.39
C LYS A 75 14.62 -9.83 9.77
N VAL A 76 13.48 -9.28 10.18
CA VAL A 76 12.98 -7.99 9.66
C VAL A 76 13.98 -6.86 9.98
N LEU A 77 14.50 -6.80 11.21
CA LEU A 77 15.51 -5.79 11.57
C LEU A 77 16.85 -5.95 10.85
N GLN A 78 17.21 -7.17 10.45
CA GLN A 78 18.42 -7.42 9.64
C GLN A 78 18.23 -7.04 8.17
N GLN A 79 17.03 -7.27 7.63
CA GLN A 79 16.69 -6.90 6.25
C GLN A 79 16.47 -5.40 6.07
N HIS A 80 16.05 -4.72 7.14
CA HIS A 80 15.77 -3.29 7.17
C HIS A 80 16.60 -2.61 8.27
N PRO A 81 17.92 -2.47 8.08
CA PRO A 81 18.75 -1.72 9.02
C PRO A 81 18.27 -0.27 9.08
N LYS A 82 18.30 0.32 10.28
CA LYS A 82 17.89 1.72 10.46
C LYS A 82 18.81 2.58 9.59
N PRO A 83 18.29 3.42 8.69
CA PRO A 83 19.14 4.38 8.03
C PRO A 83 19.77 5.25 9.10
N THR A 84 21.09 5.20 9.23
CA THR A 84 21.85 6.22 9.93
C THR A 84 21.66 7.49 9.14
N LEU A 85 20.69 8.31 9.57
CA LEU A 85 20.64 9.71 9.19
C LEU A 85 21.93 10.34 9.72
N ASN A 86 22.98 10.34 8.89
CA ASN A 86 24.07 11.31 9.01
C ASN A 86 23.45 12.65 8.63
N LEU A 87 22.70 13.23 9.57
CA LEU A 87 22.38 14.65 9.52
C LEU A 87 23.71 15.35 9.79
N ASP A 88 24.50 15.57 8.75
CA ASP A 88 25.52 16.60 8.79
C ASP A 88 24.75 17.88 9.15
N GLU A 89 25.00 18.41 10.35
CA GLU A 89 24.28 19.56 10.94
C GLU A 89 24.33 20.82 10.05
N GLU A 90 25.10 20.79 8.96
CA GLU A 90 25.28 21.84 7.98
C GLU A 90 24.06 22.05 7.06
N SER A 91 23.12 21.10 6.95
CA SER A 91 21.95 21.23 6.05
C SER A 91 20.73 21.93 6.67
N LEU A 92 20.80 22.38 7.93
CA LEU A 92 19.71 23.07 8.62
C LEU A 92 20.05 24.49 9.07
N SER A 93 21.18 25.06 8.61
CA SER A 93 21.59 26.44 8.87
C SER A 93 21.24 27.39 7.72
#